data_AF-B0D0A2-F1
#
_entry.id   AF-B0D0A2-F1
#
_cell.length_a   1.000
_cell.length_b   1.000
_cell.length_c   1.000
_cell.angle_alpha   90.00
_cell.angle_beta   90.00
_cell.angle_gamma   90.00
#
_symmetry.space_group_name_H-M   'P 1'
#
loop_
_entity.id
_entity.type
_entity.pdbx_description
1 polymer ?
#
loop_
_entity_poly.entity_id
_entity_poly.type
_entity_poly.pdbx_seq_one_letter_code
_entity_poly.pdbx_strand_id
1 'polypeptide(L)' 'ILGSLVQARFAQRGNEYQPSQRKRKRKHGFLARKRSLGGQRILSRRLAKGRKYLSH' A
#
# COMPACT_ATOMS: atom_id res chain seq x y z
N ILE A 1 37.86 -30.99 16.42
CA ILE A 1 36.53 -31.11 15.79
C ILE A 1 35.62 -30.07 16.46
N LEU A 2 35.62 -28.83 15.96
CA LEU A 2 34.76 -27.76 16.50
C LEU A 2 33.86 -27.30 15.35
N GLY A 3 32.65 -27.85 15.32
CA GLY A 3 31.61 -27.45 14.38
C GLY A 3 31.12 -26.06 14.73
N SER A 4 31.26 -25.12 13.79
CA SER A 4 30.70 -23.78 13.87
C SER A 4 29.18 -23.84 13.99
N LEU A 5 28.64 -23.42 15.13
CA LEU A 5 27.21 -23.17 15.29
C LEU A 5 26.80 -22.02 14.34
N VAL A 6 26.16 -22.35 13.23
CA VAL A 6 25.63 -21.35 12.29
C VAL A 6 24.47 -20.62 12.97
N GLN A 7 24.65 -19.34 13.26
CA GLN A 7 23.59 -18.48 13.80
C GLN A 7 22.48 -18.31 12.75
N ALA A 8 21.23 -18.61 13.13
CA ALA A 8 20.07 -18.37 12.29
C ALA A 8 19.83 -16.85 12.16
N ARG A 9 20.02 -16.29 10.96
CA ARG A 9 19.68 -14.89 10.66
C ARG A 9 18.22 -14.82 10.17
N PHE A 10 17.40 -14.01 10.83
CA PHE A 10 16.03 -13.74 10.36
C PHE A 10 16.05 -13.03 9.00
N ALA A 11 15.02 -13.27 8.17
CA ALA A 11 14.90 -12.61 6.86
C ALA A 11 14.93 -11.08 6.97
N GLN A 12 15.68 -10.43 6.07
CA GLN A 12 15.81 -8.97 6.02
C GLN A 12 14.44 -8.34 5.73
N ARG A 13 13.99 -7.47 6.63
CA ARG A 13 12.78 -6.63 6.44
C ARG A 13 13.13 -5.39 5.61
N GLY A 14 12.13 -4.75 5.00
CA GLY A 14 12.32 -3.48 4.27
C GLY A 14 12.08 -3.54 2.76
N ASN A 15 11.75 -4.71 2.20
CA ASN A 15 11.40 -4.87 0.78
C ASN A 15 9.88 -5.02 0.54
N GLU A 16 9.04 -4.60 1.49
CA GLU A 16 7.58 -4.78 1.42
C GLU A 16 6.96 -3.97 0.26
N TYR A 17 7.51 -2.80 -0.04
CA TYR A 17 7.06 -1.98 -1.15
C TYR A 17 7.81 -2.34 -2.43
N GLN A 18 7.16 -3.15 -3.27
CA GLN A 18 7.59 -3.42 -4.63
C GLN A 18 6.72 -2.62 -5.62
N PRO A 19 7.23 -1.51 -6.19
CA PRO A 19 6.41 -0.56 -6.92
C PRO A 19 5.86 -1.17 -8.21
N SER A 20 4.53 -1.08 -8.38
CA SER A 20 3.87 -1.43 -9.62
C SER A 20 2.71 -0.48 -9.85
N GLN A 21 2.77 0.29 -10.94
CA GLN A 21 1.75 1.31 -11.26
C GLN A 21 0.38 0.68 -11.49
N ARG A 22 0.33 -0.47 -12.17
CA ARG A 22 -0.91 -1.24 -12.39
C ARG A 22 -1.54 -1.67 -11.07
N LYS A 23 -0.76 -2.24 -10.15
CA LYS A 23 -1.26 -2.65 -8.82
C LYS A 23 -1.72 -1.42 -8.02
N ARG A 24 -0.95 -0.33 -8.04
CA ARG A 24 -1.26 0.93 -7.34
C ARG A 24 -2.60 1.52 -7.80
N LYS A 25 -2.82 1.66 -9.10
CA LYS A 25 -4.06 2.24 -9.65
C LYS A 25 -5.27 1.33 -9.45
N ARG A 26 -5.13 0.01 -9.58
CA ARG A 26 -6.22 -0.94 -9.31
C ARG A 26 -6.64 -0.95 -7.84
N LYS A 27 -5.69 -0.89 -6.90
CA LYS A 27 -5.99 -0.94 -5.46
C LYS A 27 -6.41 0.41 -4.89
N HIS A 28 -5.82 1.51 -5.36
CA HIS A 28 -5.91 2.81 -4.69
C HIS A 28 -6.29 3.99 -5.60
N GLY A 29 -6.52 3.73 -6.90
CA GLY A 29 -6.92 4.76 -7.85
C GLY A 29 -8.37 5.21 -7.69
N PHE A 30 -8.75 6.26 -8.42
CA PHE A 30 -10.05 6.91 -8.31
C PHE A 30 -11.22 5.96 -8.57
N LEU A 31 -11.15 5.19 -9.65
CA LEU A 31 -12.20 4.24 -10.04
C LEU A 31 -12.43 3.17 -8.98
N ALA A 32 -11.36 2.69 -8.34
CA ALA A 32 -11.44 1.72 -7.25
C ALA A 32 -12.17 2.30 -6.03
N ARG A 33 -11.98 3.60 -5.74
CA ARG A 33 -12.72 4.29 -4.68
C ARG A 33 -14.17 4.54 -5.06
N LYS A 34 -14.45 4.96 -6.29
CA LYS A 34 -15.83 5.24 -6.76
C LYS A 34 -16.72 4.00 -6.78
N ARG A 35 -16.15 2.81 -7.00
CA ARG A 35 -16.91 1.55 -7.13
C ARG A 35 -17.68 1.12 -5.87
N SER A 36 -17.19 1.42 -4.68
CA SER A 36 -17.79 0.96 -3.41
C SER A 36 -18.34 2.13 -2.60
N LEU A 37 -19.40 1.90 -1.82
CA LEU A 37 -19.96 2.90 -0.91
C LEU A 37 -18.91 3.44 0.07
N GLY A 38 -18.08 2.55 0.62
CA GLY A 38 -16.98 2.94 1.51
C GLY A 38 -15.93 3.81 0.81
N GLY A 39 -15.58 3.49 -0.44
CA GLY A 39 -14.64 4.30 -1.22
C GLY A 39 -15.21 5.65 -1.63
N GLN A 40 -16.51 5.75 -1.94
CA GLN A 40 -17.19 7.02 -2.21
C GLN A 40 -17.16 7.94 -0.97
N ARG A 41 -17.41 7.39 0.23
CA ARG A 41 -17.28 8.12 1.50
C ARG A 41 -15.84 8.62 1.77
N ILE A 42 -14.83 7.87 1.34
CA ILE A 42 -13.43 8.33 1.42
C ILE A 42 -13.22 9.54 0.49
N LEU A 43 -13.74 9.49 -0.74
CA LEU A 43 -13.61 10.62 -1.67
C LEU A 43 -14.30 11.87 -1.14
N SER A 44 -15.55 11.76 -0.65
CA SER A 44 -16.28 12.91 -0.09
C SER A 44 -15.57 13.53 1.11
N ARG A 45 -15.04 12.71 2.03
CA ARG A 45 -14.25 13.19 3.18
C ARG A 45 -12.97 13.90 2.74
N ARG A 46 -12.29 13.39 1.72
CA ARG A 46 -11.05 14.00 1.20
C ARG A 46 -11.32 15.31 0.49
N LEU A 47 -12.43 15.41 -0.24
CA LEU A 47 -12.94 16.65 -0.84
C LEU A 47 -13.27 17.69 0.23
N ALA A 48 -14.06 17.32 1.24
CA ALA A 48 -14.42 18.22 2.34
C ALA A 48 -13.19 18.73 3.11
N LYS A 49 -12.14 17.90 3.23
CA LYS A 49 -10.85 18.32 3.82
C LYS A 49 -9.98 19.20 2.90
N GLY A 50 -10.33 19.35 1.62
CA GLY A 50 -9.55 20.13 0.66
C GLY A 50 -8.22 19.48 0.26
N ARG A 51 -8.14 18.14 0.23
CA ARG A 51 -6.90 17.46 -0.20
C ARG A 51 -6.65 17.72 -1.70
N LYS A 52 -5.46 18.23 -2.04
CA LYS A 52 -5.00 18.42 -3.44
C LYS A 52 -5.15 17.16 -4.30
N TYR A 53 -4.92 15.98 -3.73
CA TYR A 53 -5.10 14.69 -4.40
C TYR A 53 -6.08 13.81 -3.63
N LEU A 54 -7.14 13.35 -4.30
CA LEU A 54 -8.18 12.53 -3.69
C LEU A 54 -7.85 11.03 -3.71
N SER A 55 -7.14 10.57 -4.72
CA SER A 55 -6.69 9.19 -4.87
C SER A 55 -5.35 9.14 -5.60
N HIS A 56 -4.78 7.95 -5.73
CA HIS A 56 -3.53 7.72 -6.46
C HIS A 56 -3.67 7.83 -7.98
#